data_AF-A0AA97F120-F1
#
_entry.id   AF-A0AA97F120-F1
#
_cell.length_a   1.000
_cell.length_b   1.000
_cell.length_c   1.000
_cell.angle_alpha   90.00
_cell.angle_beta   90.00
_cell.angle_gamma   90.00
#
_symmetry.space_group_name_H-M   'P 1'
#
loop_
_entity.id
_entity.type
_entity.pdbx_description
1 polymer ?
#
loop_
_entity_poly.entity_id
_entity_poly.type
_entity_poly.pdbx_seq_one_letter_code
_entity_poly.pdbx_strand_id
1 'polypeptide(L)'
;MNALGEESQLDHLKSFAKKYGSAIVSGILIALIAFFGWQWWQKKNLAESQTNTARVQQLMDEATTAETNPNIYQQLVATADKIVKEAPDSAQAIQTQLVMAKIAFDKADYAAAEKALKRVENSKVDDEGLVGLVKLRLGYAQLAQKKYNDALQSLSAVTLPAYKAMVEEARGDVYFAKNDIPNAKKAYLSAWNDLVEQQQDRQILQIKLQSVGVLVDDPKVERPILETQMDENE
;
A
#
# COMPACT_ATOMS: atom_id res chain seq x y z
N MET A 1 -29.83 69.47 4.06
CA MET A 1 -29.00 68.27 3.82
C MET A 1 -27.91 68.29 4.90
N ASN A 2 -27.74 67.37 5.85
CA ASN A 2 -28.34 66.07 6.19
C ASN A 2 -28.28 65.97 7.73
N ALA A 3 -29.42 65.77 8.40
CA ALA A 3 -29.48 65.56 9.85
C ALA A 3 -30.34 64.31 10.18
N LEU A 4 -30.08 63.20 9.47
CA LEU A 4 -30.82 61.93 9.64
C LEU A 4 -29.90 60.69 9.62
N GLY A 5 -28.63 60.83 10.01
CA GLY A 5 -27.63 59.77 9.82
C GLY A 5 -27.20 58.96 11.05
N GLU A 6 -27.29 59.52 12.27
CA GLU A 6 -26.61 58.92 13.44
C GLU A 6 -27.55 58.31 14.49
N GLU A 7 -28.74 58.88 14.74
CA GLU A 7 -29.69 58.29 15.70
C GLU A 7 -30.38 57.02 15.17
N SER A 8 -30.58 56.89 13.85
CA SER A 8 -31.26 55.71 13.27
C SER A 8 -30.38 54.45 13.32
N GLN A 9 -29.06 54.56 13.21
CA GLN A 9 -28.15 53.41 13.19
C GLN A 9 -28.07 52.69 14.54
N LEU A 10 -28.15 53.43 15.66
CA LEU A 10 -28.11 52.86 17.01
C LEU A 10 -29.41 52.11 17.37
N ASP A 11 -30.56 52.60 16.92
CA ASP A 11 -31.85 51.93 17.14
C ASP A 11 -32.02 50.67 16.26
N HIS A 12 -31.46 50.67 15.04
CA HIS A 12 -31.39 49.47 14.21
C HIS A 12 -30.45 48.41 14.84
N LEU A 13 -29.31 48.79 15.42
CA LEU A 13 -28.45 47.82 16.12
C LEU A 13 -29.09 47.26 17.40
N LYS A 14 -29.75 48.09 18.22
CA LYS A 14 -30.44 47.62 19.43
C LYS A 14 -31.60 46.68 19.10
N SER A 15 -32.40 47.00 18.08
CA SER A 15 -33.51 46.14 17.66
C SER A 15 -33.03 44.85 17.01
N PHE A 16 -31.93 44.89 16.25
CA PHE A 16 -31.30 43.70 15.65
C PHE A 16 -30.69 42.78 16.72
N ALA A 17 -29.96 43.34 17.69
CA ALA A 17 -29.40 42.59 18.81
C ALA A 17 -30.49 41.99 19.71
N LYS A 18 -31.62 42.68 19.91
CA LYS A 18 -32.75 42.16 20.69
C LYS A 18 -33.52 41.06 19.96
N LYS A 19 -33.59 41.12 18.62
CA LYS A 19 -34.31 40.16 17.78
C LYS A 19 -33.49 38.91 17.41
N TYR A 20 -32.18 39.05 17.23
CA TYR A 20 -31.30 37.97 16.77
C TYR A 20 -30.14 37.66 17.72
N GLY A 21 -29.98 38.38 18.84
CA GLY A 21 -28.84 38.22 19.76
C GLY A 21 -28.71 36.81 20.31
N SER A 22 -29.81 36.14 20.66
CA SER A 22 -29.78 34.73 21.08
C SER A 22 -29.36 33.81 19.94
N ALA A 23 -29.88 34.01 18.72
CA ALA A 23 -29.55 33.19 17.55
C ALA A 23 -28.09 33.39 17.08
N ILE A 24 -27.57 34.62 17.15
CA ILE A 24 -26.17 34.93 16.82
C ILE A 24 -25.23 34.31 17.84
N VAL A 25 -25.53 34.45 19.14
CA VAL A 25 -24.72 33.85 20.21
C VAL A 25 -24.74 32.31 20.11
N SER A 26 -25.89 31.70 19.85
CA SER A 26 -25.98 30.25 19.61
C SER A 26 -25.23 29.82 18.35
N GLY A 27 -25.28 30.60 17.26
CA GLY A 27 -24.53 30.33 16.04
C GLY A 27 -23.01 30.40 16.24
N ILE A 28 -22.53 31.40 16.98
CA ILE A 28 -21.11 31.53 17.35
C ILE A 28 -20.68 30.34 18.23
N LEU A 29 -21.49 29.94 19.21
CA LEU A 29 -21.17 28.82 20.09
C LEU A 29 -21.06 27.49 19.31
N ILE A 30 -21.97 27.24 18.36
CA ILE A 30 -21.92 26.06 17.48
C ILE A 30 -20.66 26.10 16.59
N ALA A 31 -20.32 27.26 16.03
CA ALA A 31 -19.11 27.43 15.23
C ALA A 31 -17.83 27.17 16.04
N LEU A 32 -17.78 27.61 17.30
CA LEU A 32 -16.65 27.34 18.19
C LEU A 32 -16.54 25.86 18.54
N ILE A 33 -17.65 25.16 18.82
CA ILE A 33 -17.63 23.71 19.08
C ILE A 33 -17.15 22.94 17.84
N ALA A 34 -17.64 23.30 16.66
CA ALA A 34 -17.19 22.69 15.41
C ALA A 34 -15.69 22.96 15.16
N PHE A 35 -15.23 24.20 15.37
CA PHE A 35 -13.83 24.59 15.20
C PHE A 35 -12.91 23.84 16.18
N PHE A 36 -13.22 23.85 17.48
CA PHE A 36 -12.41 23.14 18.49
C PHE A 36 -12.50 21.62 18.36
N GLY A 37 -13.66 21.07 17.95
CA GLY A 37 -13.81 19.64 17.63
C GLY A 37 -12.94 19.22 16.45
N TRP A 38 -12.92 20.03 15.38
CA TRP A 38 -12.05 19.82 14.22
C TRP A 38 -10.57 19.95 14.59
N GLN A 39 -10.19 20.98 15.36
CA GLN A 39 -8.82 21.20 15.81
C GLN A 39 -8.33 20.05 16.69
N TRP A 40 -9.18 19.52 17.58
CA TRP A 40 -8.86 18.37 18.43
C TRP A 40 -8.67 17.09 17.61
N TRP A 41 -9.56 16.82 16.64
CA TRP A 41 -9.42 15.69 15.72
C TRP A 41 -8.13 15.78 14.89
N GLN A 42 -7.83 16.98 14.36
CA GLN A 42 -6.62 17.24 13.59
C GLN A 42 -5.35 17.09 14.46
N LYS A 43 -5.38 17.56 15.71
CA LYS A 43 -4.27 17.44 16.66
C LYS A 43 -4.03 15.98 17.09
N LYS A 44 -5.08 15.17 17.22
CA LYS A 44 -4.95 13.72 17.42
C LYS A 44 -4.27 13.04 16.22
N ASN A 45 -4.67 13.39 15.01
CA ASN A 45 -4.06 12.84 13.78
C ASN A 45 -2.60 13.29 13.58
N LEU A 46 -2.25 14.54 13.95
CA LEU A 46 -0.88 15.06 13.82
C LEU A 46 0.08 14.55 14.90
N ALA A 47 -0.38 14.38 16.15
CA ALA A 47 0.46 13.90 17.25
C ALA A 47 0.82 12.40 17.09
N GLU A 48 -0.09 11.59 16.56
CA GLU A 48 0.18 10.20 16.16
C GLU A 48 1.14 10.13 14.96
N SER A 49 1.02 11.01 13.97
CA SER A 49 1.89 11.01 12.79
C SER A 49 3.38 11.17 13.15
N GLN A 50 3.73 12.05 14.09
CA GLN A 50 5.14 12.29 14.45
C GLN A 50 5.77 11.15 15.26
N THR A 51 5.00 10.50 16.14
CA THR A 51 5.49 9.33 16.92
C THR A 51 5.48 8.04 16.11
N ASN A 52 4.59 7.93 15.13
CA ASN A 52 4.47 6.73 14.31
C ASN A 52 5.50 6.67 13.16
N THR A 53 5.88 7.80 12.55
CA THR A 53 6.98 7.81 11.57
C THR A 53 8.30 7.39 12.21
N ALA A 54 8.57 7.82 13.45
CA ALA A 54 9.75 7.39 14.21
C ALA A 54 9.73 5.88 14.52
N ARG A 55 8.57 5.31 14.87
CA ARG A 55 8.41 3.86 15.12
C ARG A 55 8.54 3.01 13.85
N VAL A 56 8.03 3.49 12.72
CA VAL A 56 8.19 2.83 11.42
C VAL A 56 9.65 2.89 10.97
N GLN A 57 10.31 4.04 11.12
CA GLN A 57 11.74 4.17 10.83
C GLN A 57 12.56 3.22 11.70
N GLN A 58 12.28 3.18 13.00
CA GLN A 58 12.90 2.24 13.93
C GLN A 58 12.63 0.77 13.54
N LEU A 59 11.41 0.41 13.12
CA LEU A 59 11.09 -0.93 12.62
C LEU A 59 11.89 -1.29 11.35
N MET A 60 12.13 -0.34 10.45
CA MET A 60 12.91 -0.55 9.24
C MET A 60 14.41 -0.70 9.56
N ASP A 61 14.93 0.11 10.48
CA ASP A 61 16.30 0.02 10.98
C ASP A 61 16.52 -1.28 11.79
N GLU A 62 15.53 -1.72 12.56
CA GLU A 62 15.53 -3.01 13.27
C GLU A 62 15.35 -4.21 12.34
N ALA A 63 14.60 -4.07 11.24
CA ALA A 63 14.42 -5.14 10.25
C ALA A 63 15.75 -5.49 9.55
N THR A 64 16.58 -4.48 9.23
CA THR A 64 17.92 -4.71 8.66
C THR A 64 18.89 -5.36 9.64
N THR A 65 18.72 -5.15 10.95
CA THR A 65 19.55 -5.80 11.99
C THR A 65 19.01 -7.16 12.43
N ALA A 66 17.71 -7.42 12.29
CA ALA A 66 17.04 -8.68 12.64
C ALA A 66 17.40 -9.88 11.74
N GLU A 67 18.12 -9.67 10.64
CA GLU A 67 18.80 -10.75 9.89
C GLU A 67 19.95 -11.38 10.69
N THR A 68 20.57 -10.62 11.60
CA THR A 68 21.79 -11.05 12.31
C THR A 68 21.55 -11.51 13.76
N ASN A 69 20.38 -11.25 14.35
CA ASN A 69 20.08 -11.63 15.74
C ASN A 69 18.64 -12.15 15.95
N PRO A 70 18.44 -13.43 16.32
CA PRO A 70 17.12 -14.02 16.57
C PRO A 70 16.31 -13.36 17.70
N ASN A 71 16.98 -12.79 18.71
CA ASN A 71 16.31 -12.13 19.84
C ASN A 71 15.65 -10.80 19.44
N ILE A 72 16.20 -10.11 18.43
CA ILE A 72 15.63 -8.87 17.90
C ILE A 72 14.34 -9.16 17.13
N TYR A 73 14.27 -10.28 16.41
CA TYR A 73 13.06 -10.67 15.69
C TYR A 73 11.85 -10.92 16.61
N GLN A 74 12.05 -11.58 17.76
CA GLN A 74 10.95 -11.80 18.70
C GLN A 74 10.43 -10.50 19.32
N GLN A 75 11.33 -9.55 19.59
CA GLN A 75 10.95 -8.22 20.07
C GLN A 75 10.18 -7.44 18.99
N LEU A 76 10.63 -7.52 17.74
CA LEU A 76 9.97 -6.92 16.57
C LEU A 76 8.54 -7.46 16.41
N VAL A 77 8.34 -8.78 16.50
CA VAL A 77 7.01 -9.42 16.45
C VAL A 77 6.11 -8.91 17.57
N ALA A 78 6.62 -8.83 18.81
CA ALA A 78 5.84 -8.36 19.95
C ALA A 78 5.43 -6.88 19.80
N THR A 79 6.33 -6.03 19.30
CA THR A 79 6.04 -4.63 18.99
C THR A 79 5.02 -4.51 17.87
N ALA A 80 5.18 -5.29 16.80
CA ALA A 80 4.24 -5.32 15.68
C ALA A 80 2.82 -5.73 16.11
N ASP A 81 2.70 -6.75 16.96
CA ASP A 81 1.40 -7.19 17.49
C ASP A 81 0.75 -6.13 18.38
N LYS A 82 1.53 -5.32 19.12
CA LYS A 82 0.97 -4.19 19.88
C LYS A 82 0.40 -3.11 18.96
N ILE A 83 1.17 -2.66 17.97
CA ILE A 83 0.75 -1.64 16.99
C ILE A 83 -0.57 -2.06 16.32
N VAL A 84 -0.64 -3.32 15.89
CA VAL A 84 -1.78 -3.85 15.15
C VAL A 84 -3.00 -4.06 16.05
N LYS A 85 -2.82 -4.40 17.33
CA LYS A 85 -3.93 -4.52 18.29
C LYS A 85 -4.53 -3.18 18.67
N GLU A 86 -3.70 -2.15 18.81
CA GLU A 86 -4.15 -0.82 19.22
C GLU A 86 -4.97 -0.12 18.13
N ALA A 87 -4.56 -0.26 16.86
CA ALA A 87 -5.25 0.36 15.73
C ALA A 87 -5.13 -0.47 14.44
N PRO A 88 -5.91 -1.57 14.29
CA PRO A 88 -5.73 -2.56 13.22
C PRO A 88 -5.94 -2.01 11.81
N ASP A 89 -6.81 -1.02 11.65
CA ASP A 89 -7.13 -0.38 10.37
C ASP A 89 -6.23 0.84 10.07
N SER A 90 -5.26 1.14 10.94
CA SER A 90 -4.39 2.30 10.77
C SER A 90 -3.32 2.07 9.69
N ALA A 91 -2.88 3.13 9.02
CA ALA A 91 -1.79 3.07 8.05
C ALA A 91 -0.51 2.47 8.68
N GLN A 92 -0.28 2.72 9.96
CA GLN A 92 0.82 2.16 10.73
C GLN A 92 0.69 0.65 10.87
N ALA A 93 -0.48 0.14 11.28
CA ALA A 93 -0.71 -1.29 11.40
C ALA A 93 -0.56 -2.00 10.05
N ILE A 94 -1.07 -1.40 8.96
CA ILE A 94 -0.90 -1.90 7.60
C ILE A 94 0.59 -1.97 7.24
N GLN A 95 1.35 -0.88 7.41
CA GLN A 95 2.76 -0.85 7.10
C GLN A 95 3.57 -1.85 7.93
N THR A 96 3.28 -1.95 9.23
CA THR A 96 3.86 -2.95 10.12
C THR A 96 3.60 -4.36 9.60
N GLN A 97 2.37 -4.70 9.21
CA GLN A 97 2.06 -6.03 8.67
C GLN A 97 2.79 -6.31 7.35
N LEU A 98 2.94 -5.32 6.47
CA LEU A 98 3.69 -5.48 5.21
C LEU A 98 5.18 -5.74 5.45
N VAL A 99 5.79 -5.06 6.44
CA VAL A 99 7.18 -5.29 6.85
C VAL A 99 7.33 -6.69 7.45
N MET A 100 6.44 -7.06 8.37
CA MET A 100 6.45 -8.40 8.97
C MET A 100 6.28 -9.50 7.92
N ALA A 101 5.42 -9.28 6.92
CA ALA A 101 5.24 -10.23 5.82
C ALA A 101 6.52 -10.43 5.02
N LYS A 102 7.22 -9.33 4.70
CA LYS A 102 8.50 -9.39 3.97
C LYS A 102 9.56 -10.16 4.78
N ILE A 103 9.77 -9.79 6.05
CA ILE A 103 10.77 -10.44 6.91
C ILE A 103 10.48 -11.94 7.05
N ALA A 104 9.21 -12.29 7.27
CA ALA A 104 8.79 -13.68 7.37
C ALA A 104 9.07 -14.45 6.07
N PHE A 105 8.75 -13.86 4.91
CA PHE A 105 9.01 -14.46 3.61
C PHE A 105 10.51 -14.67 3.35
N ASP A 106 11.34 -13.67 3.64
CA ASP A 106 12.80 -13.73 3.47
C ASP A 106 13.43 -14.81 4.38
N LYS A 107 12.83 -15.04 5.57
CA LYS A 107 13.20 -16.12 6.50
C LYS A 107 12.58 -17.49 6.15
N ALA A 108 11.90 -17.60 5.02
CA ALA A 108 11.14 -18.78 4.59
C ALA A 108 10.01 -19.22 5.56
N ASP A 109 9.59 -18.35 6.48
CA ASP A 109 8.37 -18.53 7.28
C ASP A 109 7.15 -18.02 6.50
N TYR A 110 6.83 -18.75 5.44
CA TYR A 110 5.77 -18.38 4.51
C TYR A 110 4.37 -18.38 5.17
N ALA A 111 4.19 -19.16 6.23
CA ALA A 111 2.94 -19.20 6.99
C ALA A 111 2.73 -17.90 7.79
N ALA A 112 3.79 -17.38 8.43
CA ALA A 112 3.73 -16.06 9.07
C ALA A 112 3.56 -14.94 8.05
N ALA A 113 4.20 -15.03 6.88
CA ALA A 113 4.02 -14.07 5.79
C ALA A 113 2.56 -14.02 5.29
N GLU A 114 1.95 -15.19 5.04
CA GLU A 114 0.53 -15.28 4.68
C GLU A 114 -0.37 -14.68 5.76
N LYS A 115 -0.11 -14.99 7.04
CA LYS A 115 -0.91 -14.47 8.16
C LYS A 115 -0.87 -12.94 8.21
N ALA A 116 0.31 -12.35 8.03
CA ALA A 116 0.49 -10.90 8.03
C ALA A 116 -0.22 -10.23 6.85
N LEU A 117 -0.10 -10.80 5.65
CA LEU A 117 -0.78 -10.31 4.44
C LEU A 117 -2.31 -10.41 4.56
N LYS A 118 -2.83 -11.51 5.10
CA LYS A 118 -4.27 -11.66 5.39
C LYS A 118 -4.78 -10.65 6.40
N ARG A 119 -3.97 -10.20 7.36
CA ARG A 119 -4.37 -9.11 8.27
C ARG A 119 -4.55 -7.79 7.51
N VAL A 120 -3.69 -7.50 6.53
CA VAL A 120 -3.85 -6.31 5.68
C VAL A 120 -5.08 -6.45 4.78
N GLU A 121 -5.27 -7.60 4.14
CA GLU A 121 -6.44 -7.87 3.28
C GLU A 121 -7.78 -7.71 4.03
N ASN A 122 -7.82 -8.08 5.31
CA ASN A 122 -9.02 -7.97 6.15
C ASN A 122 -9.16 -6.61 6.87
N SER A 123 -8.24 -5.67 6.66
CA SER A 123 -8.34 -4.32 7.21
C SER A 123 -9.27 -3.44 6.37
N LYS A 124 -9.70 -2.29 6.89
CA LYS A 124 -10.54 -1.32 6.16
C LYS A 124 -9.77 -0.46 5.15
N VAL A 125 -8.71 -1.00 4.56
CA VAL A 125 -7.93 -0.31 3.54
C VAL A 125 -8.74 -0.19 2.25
N ASP A 126 -8.87 1.03 1.74
CA ASP A 126 -9.65 1.36 0.53
C ASP A 126 -8.74 1.84 -0.62
N ASP A 127 -7.55 1.23 -0.71
CA ASP A 127 -6.61 1.45 -1.80
C ASP A 127 -6.53 0.17 -2.63
N GLU A 128 -7.20 0.17 -3.79
CA GLU A 128 -7.26 -0.99 -4.68
C GLU A 128 -5.87 -1.44 -5.14
N GLY A 129 -4.93 -0.50 -5.32
CA GLY A 129 -3.55 -0.78 -5.73
C GLY A 129 -2.82 -1.57 -4.65
N LEU A 130 -2.89 -1.08 -3.42
CA LEU A 130 -2.31 -1.75 -2.26
C LEU A 130 -2.96 -3.11 -2.00
N VAL A 131 -4.29 -3.22 -2.07
CA VAL A 131 -5.01 -4.49 -1.94
C VAL A 131 -4.59 -5.48 -3.03
N GLY A 132 -4.45 -5.01 -4.27
CA GLY A 132 -3.93 -5.82 -5.39
C GLY A 132 -2.53 -6.34 -5.13
N LEU A 133 -1.62 -5.48 -4.65
CA LEU A 133 -0.27 -5.86 -4.27
C LEU A 133 -0.24 -6.90 -3.13
N VAL A 134 -1.08 -6.72 -2.11
CA VAL A 134 -1.19 -7.65 -0.97
C VAL A 134 -1.64 -9.03 -1.46
N LYS A 135 -2.66 -9.10 -2.30
CA LYS A 135 -3.17 -10.34 -2.89
C LYS A 135 -2.16 -11.04 -3.80
N LEU A 136 -1.42 -10.28 -4.60
CA LEU A 136 -0.32 -10.79 -5.42
C LEU A 136 0.76 -11.45 -4.53
N ARG A 137 1.20 -10.75 -3.48
CA ARG A 137 2.20 -11.29 -2.52
C ARG A 137 1.66 -12.48 -1.73
N LEU A 138 0.36 -12.47 -1.41
CA LEU A 138 -0.31 -13.59 -0.75
C LEU A 138 -0.27 -14.84 -1.63
N GLY A 139 -0.50 -14.69 -2.93
CA GLY A 139 -0.33 -15.75 -3.92
C GLY A 139 1.07 -16.39 -3.90
N TYR A 140 2.13 -15.57 -3.85
CA TYR A 140 3.51 -16.08 -3.73
C TYR A 140 3.79 -16.78 -2.40
N ALA A 141 3.31 -16.23 -1.28
CA ALA A 141 3.45 -16.88 0.04
C ALA A 141 2.72 -18.23 0.09
N GLN A 142 1.56 -18.34 -0.55
CA GLN A 142 0.79 -19.59 -0.65
C GLN A 142 1.46 -20.58 -1.60
N LEU A 143 2.00 -20.12 -2.74
CA LEU A 143 2.80 -20.93 -3.65
C LEU A 143 4.01 -21.55 -2.94
N ALA A 144 4.76 -20.77 -2.17
CA ALA A 144 5.92 -21.26 -1.42
C ALA A 144 5.53 -22.33 -0.37
N GLN A 145 4.31 -22.25 0.17
CA GLN A 145 3.72 -23.28 1.04
C GLN A 145 3.10 -24.46 0.29
N LYS A 146 3.17 -24.49 -1.05
CA LYS A 146 2.50 -25.47 -1.93
C LYS A 146 0.97 -25.46 -1.81
N LYS A 147 0.38 -24.36 -1.33
CA LYS A 147 -1.07 -24.12 -1.27
C LYS A 147 -1.57 -23.60 -2.61
N TYR A 148 -1.47 -24.44 -3.64
CA TYR A 148 -1.63 -23.97 -5.01
C TYR A 148 -3.04 -23.46 -5.35
N ASN A 149 -4.08 -24.06 -4.78
CA ASN A 149 -5.46 -23.60 -5.02
C ASN A 149 -5.72 -22.24 -4.36
N ASP A 150 -5.25 -22.06 -3.13
CA ASP A 150 -5.34 -20.79 -2.42
C ASP A 150 -4.54 -19.70 -3.17
N ALA A 151 -3.34 -20.04 -3.66
CA ALA A 151 -2.54 -19.13 -4.47
C ALA A 151 -3.28 -18.66 -5.72
N LEU A 152 -3.87 -19.58 -6.48
CA LEU A 152 -4.68 -19.24 -7.66
C LEU A 152 -5.89 -18.39 -7.29
N GLN A 153 -6.54 -18.64 -6.15
CA GLN A 153 -7.68 -17.86 -5.68
C GLN A 153 -7.26 -16.42 -5.34
N SER A 154 -6.19 -16.24 -4.56
CA SER A 154 -5.66 -14.92 -4.20
C SER A 154 -5.26 -14.11 -5.43
N LEU A 155 -4.57 -14.75 -6.39
CA LEU A 155 -4.15 -14.13 -7.65
C LEU A 155 -5.35 -13.72 -8.51
N SER A 156 -6.41 -14.54 -8.56
CA SER A 156 -7.63 -14.23 -9.32
C SER A 156 -8.44 -13.08 -8.71
N ALA A 157 -8.21 -12.76 -7.44
CA ALA A 157 -8.86 -11.65 -6.75
C ALA A 157 -8.17 -10.28 -7.00
N VAL A 158 -7.10 -10.25 -7.79
CA VAL A 158 -6.43 -9.03 -8.27
C VAL A 158 -7.09 -8.60 -9.58
N THR A 159 -7.81 -7.48 -9.55
CA THR A 159 -8.66 -7.03 -10.67
C THR A 159 -8.06 -5.87 -11.47
N LEU A 160 -7.09 -5.15 -10.90
CA LEU A 160 -6.50 -3.98 -11.54
C LEU A 160 -5.68 -4.37 -12.78
N PRO A 161 -5.94 -3.76 -13.95
CA PRO A 161 -5.21 -4.06 -15.19
C PRO A 161 -3.70 -3.88 -15.08
N ALA A 162 -3.23 -2.94 -14.26
CA ALA A 162 -1.81 -2.68 -14.03
C ALA A 162 -1.04 -3.91 -13.48
N TYR A 163 -1.73 -4.84 -12.80
CA TYR A 163 -1.12 -6.05 -12.27
C TYR A 163 -1.27 -7.27 -13.20
N LYS A 164 -1.96 -7.15 -14.33
CA LYS A 164 -2.33 -8.29 -15.19
C LYS A 164 -1.13 -9.16 -15.56
N ALA A 165 -0.06 -8.56 -16.06
CA ALA A 165 1.16 -9.28 -16.41
C ALA A 165 1.80 -10.00 -15.21
N MET A 166 1.86 -9.35 -14.04
CA MET A 166 2.41 -9.94 -12.82
C MET A 166 1.56 -11.09 -12.28
N VAL A 167 0.24 -10.95 -12.35
CA VAL A 167 -0.72 -11.98 -11.94
C VAL A 167 -0.59 -13.20 -12.85
N GLU A 168 -0.53 -13.01 -14.16
CA GLU A 168 -0.38 -14.12 -15.11
C GLU A 168 0.99 -14.81 -14.97
N GLU A 169 2.06 -14.06 -14.73
CA GLU A 169 3.36 -14.65 -14.40
C GLU A 169 3.29 -15.50 -13.12
N ALA A 170 2.71 -14.97 -12.05
CA ALA A 170 2.55 -15.69 -10.79
C ALA A 170 1.66 -16.95 -10.94
N ARG A 171 0.59 -16.88 -11.74
CA ARG A 171 -0.24 -18.04 -12.06
C ARG A 171 0.55 -19.09 -12.83
N GLY A 172 1.39 -18.66 -13.78
CA GLY A 172 2.32 -19.54 -14.48
C GLY A 172 3.25 -20.28 -13.52
N ASP A 173 3.82 -19.57 -12.54
CA ASP A 173 4.67 -20.15 -11.50
C ASP A 173 3.92 -21.20 -10.67
N VAL A 174 2.65 -20.94 -10.33
CA VAL A 174 1.80 -21.89 -9.61
C VAL A 174 1.52 -23.14 -10.45
N TYR A 175 1.15 -22.98 -11.73
CA TYR A 175 0.90 -24.12 -12.61
C TYR A 175 2.17 -24.94 -12.87
N PHE A 176 3.32 -24.27 -13.04
CA PHE A 176 4.60 -24.93 -13.20
C PHE A 176 4.94 -25.77 -11.97
N ALA A 177 4.78 -25.23 -10.76
CA ALA A 177 4.99 -25.96 -9.51
C ALA A 177 4.03 -27.15 -9.32
N LYS A 178 2.85 -27.11 -9.95
CA LYS A 178 1.88 -28.23 -10.02
C LYS A 178 2.23 -29.28 -11.08
N ASN A 179 3.28 -29.08 -11.88
CA ASN A 179 3.57 -29.84 -13.11
C ASN A 179 2.48 -29.72 -14.19
N ASP A 180 1.67 -28.67 -14.14
CA ASP A 180 0.65 -28.36 -15.14
C ASP A 180 1.25 -27.46 -16.23
N ILE A 181 2.14 -28.06 -17.04
CA ILE A 181 2.89 -27.36 -18.09
C ILE A 181 1.98 -26.64 -19.11
N PRO A 182 0.85 -27.23 -19.59
CA PRO A 182 -0.03 -26.55 -20.53
C PRO A 182 -0.59 -25.22 -19.98
N ASN A 183 -1.05 -25.21 -18.72
CA ASN A 183 -1.56 -23.99 -18.11
C ASN A 183 -0.45 -23.00 -17.75
N ALA A 184 0.73 -23.48 -17.34
CA ALA A 184 1.90 -22.64 -17.09
C ALA A 184 2.31 -21.86 -18.36
N LYS A 185 2.43 -22.58 -19.49
CA LYS A 185 2.69 -21.99 -20.81
C LYS A 185 1.67 -20.94 -21.19
N LYS A 186 0.38 -21.22 -21.02
CA LYS A 186 -0.70 -20.27 -21.33
C LYS A 186 -0.57 -18.98 -20.51
N ALA A 187 -0.32 -19.11 -19.21
CA ALA A 187 -0.22 -17.96 -18.31
C ALA A 187 1.04 -17.12 -18.61
N TYR A 188 2.20 -17.75 -18.76
CA TYR A 188 3.43 -17.03 -19.11
C TYR A 188 3.35 -16.32 -20.46
N LEU A 189 2.71 -16.92 -21.46
CA LEU A 189 2.47 -16.27 -22.75
C LEU A 189 1.52 -15.06 -22.61
N SER A 190 0.50 -15.17 -21.77
CA SER A 190 -0.38 -14.02 -21.49
C SER A 190 0.40 -12.88 -20.84
N ALA A 191 1.25 -13.16 -19.86
CA ALA A 191 2.09 -12.16 -19.22
C ALA A 191 3.06 -11.51 -20.22
N TRP A 192 3.67 -12.31 -21.08
CA TRP A 192 4.62 -11.84 -22.10
C TRP A 192 3.97 -10.88 -23.09
N ASN A 193 2.82 -11.25 -23.63
CA ASN A 193 2.11 -10.44 -24.62
C ASN A 193 1.73 -9.06 -24.04
N ASP A 194 1.28 -9.03 -22.77
CA ASP A 194 0.96 -7.78 -22.09
C ASP A 194 2.20 -6.88 -21.91
N LEU A 195 3.36 -7.46 -21.60
CA LEU A 195 4.61 -6.71 -21.40
C LEU A 195 5.19 -6.16 -22.70
N VAL A 196 5.11 -6.94 -23.78
CA VAL A 196 5.51 -6.49 -25.13
C VAL A 196 4.67 -5.30 -25.57
N GLU A 197 3.35 -5.34 -25.35
CA GLU A 197 2.45 -4.22 -25.64
C GLU A 197 2.82 -2.96 -24.83
N GLN A 198 3.29 -3.13 -23.60
CA GLN A 198 3.75 -2.05 -22.72
C GLN A 198 5.21 -1.63 -22.94
N GLN A 199 5.92 -2.23 -23.92
CA GLN A 199 7.34 -2.00 -24.18
C GLN A 199 8.24 -2.23 -22.95
N GLN A 200 7.85 -3.18 -22.09
CA GLN A 200 8.60 -3.54 -20.90
C GLN A 200 9.39 -4.83 -21.14
N ASP A 201 10.69 -4.79 -20.90
CA ASP A 201 11.56 -5.97 -20.98
C ASP A 201 11.55 -6.75 -19.65
N ARG A 202 11.45 -8.08 -19.74
CA ARG A 202 11.37 -9.02 -18.61
C ARG A 202 12.15 -10.30 -18.92
N GLN A 203 13.47 -10.21 -18.83
CA GLN A 203 14.39 -11.33 -19.10
C GLN A 203 14.09 -12.59 -18.28
N ILE A 204 13.67 -12.46 -17.01
CA ILE A 204 13.29 -13.61 -16.17
C ILE A 204 12.09 -14.36 -16.75
N LEU A 205 11.11 -13.65 -17.32
CA LEU A 205 9.92 -14.27 -17.90
C LEU A 205 10.27 -15.07 -19.17
N GLN A 206 11.24 -14.61 -19.96
CA GLN A 206 11.75 -15.38 -21.11
C GLN A 206 12.33 -16.73 -20.66
N ILE A 207 13.12 -16.74 -19.58
CA ILE A 207 13.70 -17.97 -19.01
C ILE A 207 12.59 -18.91 -18.52
N LYS A 208 11.54 -18.37 -17.89
CA LYS A 208 10.36 -19.14 -17.46
C LYS A 208 9.58 -19.72 -18.64
N LEU A 209 9.46 -18.98 -19.73
CA LEU A 209 8.86 -19.48 -20.98
C LEU A 209 9.69 -20.62 -21.57
N GLN A 210 11.01 -20.48 -21.57
CA GLN A 210 11.91 -21.52 -22.06
C GLN A 210 11.78 -22.81 -21.23
N SER A 211 11.64 -22.70 -19.91
CA SER A 211 11.47 -23.86 -19.03
C SER A 211 10.18 -24.65 -19.29
N VAL A 212 9.16 -24.03 -19.91
CA VAL A 212 7.93 -24.67 -20.38
C VAL A 212 7.91 -24.93 -21.90
N GLY A 213 9.08 -24.88 -22.55
CA GLY A 213 9.24 -25.20 -23.96
C GLY A 213 8.74 -24.11 -24.92
N VAL A 214 8.81 -22.84 -24.51
CA VAL A 214 8.48 -21.68 -25.35
C VAL A 214 9.69 -20.77 -25.48
N LEU A 215 10.08 -20.49 -26.72
CA LEU A 215 11.08 -19.47 -27.03
C LEU A 215 10.34 -18.21 -27.51
N VAL A 216 10.75 -17.05 -27.01
CA VAL A 216 10.25 -15.74 -27.40
C VAL A 216 11.41 -14.85 -27.79
N ASP A 217 11.22 -14.00 -28.80
CA ASP A 217 12.24 -13.05 -29.25
C ASP A 217 12.35 -11.87 -28.29
N ASP A 218 13.53 -11.26 -28.21
CA ASP A 218 13.73 -10.06 -27.38
C ASP A 218 12.80 -8.92 -27.84
N PRO A 219 12.07 -8.27 -26.91
CA PRO A 219 11.22 -7.14 -27.24
C PRO A 219 12.11 -5.99 -27.73
N LYS A 220 11.70 -5.36 -28.83
CA LYS A 220 12.38 -4.19 -29.40
C LYS A 220 12.13 -2.96 -28.52
N VAL A 221 12.74 -2.93 -27.34
CA VAL A 221 12.73 -1.77 -26.45
C VAL A 221 13.93 -0.90 -26.82
N GLU A 222 13.69 0.35 -27.26
CA GLU A 222 14.77 1.30 -27.48
C GLU A 222 15.48 1.59 -26.15
N ARG A 223 16.71 1.09 -26.02
CA ARG A 223 17.57 1.40 -24.88
C ARG A 223 18.26 2.74 -25.17
N PRO A 224 18.28 3.70 -24.23
CA PRO A 224 19.08 4.90 -24.41
C PRO A 224 20.53 4.47 -24.64
N ILE A 225 21.13 4.91 -25.74
CA ILE A 225 22.56 4.75 -25.95
C ILE A 225 23.21 5.65 -24.90
N LEU A 226 23.75 5.05 -23.84
CA LEU A 226 24.68 5.77 -22.98
C LEU A 226 25.94 5.96 -23.83
N GLU A 227 26.03 7.09 -24.53
CA GLU A 227 27.31 7.57 -25.04
C GLU A 227 28.19 7.83 -23.83
N THR A 228 28.95 6.82 -23.41
CA THR A 228 30.12 7.05 -22.58
C THR A 228 31.04 7.95 -23.40
N GLN A 229 30.98 9.26 -23.16
CA GLN A 229 32.08 10.12 -23.51
C GLN A 229 33.27 9.62 -22.69
N MET A 230 34.12 8.82 -23.33
CA MET A 230 35.47 8.65 -22.85
C MET A 230 36.09 10.03 -23.02
N ASP A 231 36.13 10.79 -21.94
CA ASP A 231 37.03 11.93 -21.84
C ASP A 231 38.45 11.35 -22.00
N GLU A 232 38.93 11.32 -23.23
CA GLU A 232 40.35 11.23 -23.55
C GLU A 232 41.00 12.52 -23.03
N ASN A 233 41.25 12.56 -21.73
CA ASN A 233 42.15 13.55 -21.16
C ASN A 233 43.58 13.10 -21.48
N GLU A 234 44.15 13.69 -22.53
CA GLU A 234 45.60 13.80 -22.77
C GLU A 234 46.31 14.58 -21.65
#